data_AF-A0A7C6EGW6-F1
#
_entry.id   AF-A0A7C6EGW6-F1
#
_cell.length_a   1.000
_cell.length_b   1.000
_cell.length_c   1.000
_cell.angle_alpha   90.00
_cell.angle_beta   90.00
_cell.angle_gamma   90.00
#
_symmetry.space_group_name_H-M   'P 1'
#
loop_
_entity.id
_entity.type
_entity.pdbx_description
1 polymer ?
#
loop_
_entity_poly.entity_id
_entity_poly.type
_entity_poly.pdbx_seq_one_letter_code
_entity_poly.pdbx_strand_id
1 'polypeptide(L)'
;MKGNLLRIFISVFICLNAGIIFAQNVDDYRSKASGNWHDPSIWEKYNGSTWESAIEYPTQASGTITIRSGHTVTLYSPVIIDQTVVEPGGSLILSGSTLTINDGTDIDLEIYGNLQHNSGSSIAGSGQVRINSGSSTMDWNGGTINSLNLTVNGILNIATTNEKNLNNATITNSGTINWYGGNIRGGNSTFSNSGYNSQFNIQCNASFEAT
;
A
#
# COMPACT_ATOMS: atom_id res chain seq x y z
N MET A 1 -31.91 -11.01 58.70
CA MET A 1 -30.61 -11.69 58.51
C MET A 1 -30.45 -11.88 57.01
N LYS A 2 -29.70 -11.00 56.31
CA LYS A 2 -28.30 -11.21 55.89
C LYS A 2 -28.12 -12.56 55.19
N GLY A 3 -27.70 -12.72 53.94
CA GLY A 3 -27.22 -11.80 52.92
C GLY A 3 -26.70 -12.63 51.72
N ASN A 4 -27.11 -12.22 50.52
CA ASN A 4 -26.58 -12.42 49.16
C ASN A 4 -25.48 -13.47 48.91
N LEU A 5 -25.84 -14.51 48.14
CA LEU A 5 -24.90 -15.41 47.48
C LEU A 5 -24.29 -14.71 46.26
N LEU A 6 -23.02 -14.31 46.41
CA LEU A 6 -22.08 -13.93 45.35
C LEU A 6 -21.95 -15.06 44.31
N ARG A 7 -22.43 -14.87 43.07
CA ARG A 7 -22.05 -15.71 41.90
C ARG A 7 -21.98 -14.90 40.60
N ILE A 8 -20.80 -14.32 40.38
CA ILE A 8 -20.04 -14.27 39.13
C ILE A 8 -20.80 -13.73 37.90
N PHE A 9 -20.62 -12.44 37.63
CA PHE A 9 -20.68 -11.90 36.27
C PHE A 9 -19.58 -12.57 35.45
N ILE A 10 -19.92 -13.47 34.54
CA ILE A 10 -19.03 -13.77 33.41
C ILE A 10 -19.20 -12.60 32.44
N SER A 11 -18.46 -11.52 32.68
CA SER A 11 -18.14 -10.58 31.61
C SER A 11 -17.28 -11.33 30.61
N VAL A 12 -17.93 -11.85 29.57
CA VAL A 12 -17.25 -12.22 28.33
C VAL A 12 -16.70 -10.92 27.75
N PHE A 13 -15.44 -10.63 28.08
CA PHE A 13 -14.67 -9.57 27.42
C PHE A 13 -14.21 -10.17 26.09
N ILE A 14 -15.06 -10.09 25.06
CA ILE A 14 -14.58 -10.29 23.69
C ILE A 14 -13.66 -9.11 23.42
N CYS A 15 -12.35 -9.35 23.50
CA CYS A 15 -11.38 -8.53 22.80
C CYS A 15 -11.67 -8.69 21.31
N LEU A 16 -12.57 -7.87 20.77
CA LEU A 16 -12.64 -7.63 19.34
C LEU A 16 -11.36 -6.87 19.00
N ASN A 17 -10.32 -7.64 18.69
CA ASN A 17 -9.31 -7.15 17.79
C ASN A 17 -10.06 -6.90 16.47
N ALA A 18 -10.35 -5.64 16.18
CA ALA A 18 -11.01 -5.23 14.95
C ALA A 18 -10.02 -5.45 13.79
N GLY A 19 -9.77 -6.71 13.47
CA GLY A 19 -9.30 -7.09 12.15
C GLY A 19 -10.36 -6.65 11.16
N ILE A 20 -9.92 -5.98 10.10
CA ILE A 20 -10.80 -5.56 9.02
C ILE A 20 -11.43 -6.82 8.43
N ILE A 21 -12.75 -6.97 8.56
CA ILE A 21 -13.48 -8.10 7.99
C ILE A 21 -13.85 -7.70 6.56
N PHE A 22 -12.98 -7.95 5.60
CA PHE A 22 -13.40 -7.97 4.20
C PHE A 22 -14.25 -9.23 4.00
N ALA A 23 -15.49 -9.07 3.55
CA ALA A 23 -16.28 -10.21 3.11
C ALA A 23 -15.67 -10.74 1.81
N GLN A 24 -15.16 -11.98 1.84
CA GLN A 24 -14.57 -12.62 0.67
C GLN A 24 -15.62 -12.78 -0.46
N ASN A 25 -15.27 -12.30 -1.65
CA ASN A 25 -16.06 -12.40 -2.87
C ASN A 25 -15.42 -13.37 -3.85
N VAL A 26 -16.24 -13.99 -4.70
CA VAL A 26 -15.73 -14.83 -5.81
C VAL A 26 -14.70 -14.02 -6.60
N ASP A 27 -13.59 -14.67 -6.94
CA ASP A 27 -12.44 -14.09 -7.63
C ASP A 27 -11.59 -13.09 -6.83
N ASP A 28 -11.77 -13.00 -5.50
CA ASP A 28 -10.77 -12.38 -4.62
C ASP A 28 -9.46 -13.19 -4.64
N TYR A 29 -8.34 -12.49 -4.53
CA TYR A 29 -7.00 -13.08 -4.47
C TYR A 29 -6.32 -12.78 -3.14
N ARG A 30 -5.50 -13.72 -2.69
CA ARG A 30 -4.54 -13.46 -1.62
C ARG A 30 -3.24 -14.21 -1.83
N SER A 31 -2.15 -13.63 -1.39
CA SER A 31 -0.87 -14.35 -1.38
C SER A 31 -0.89 -15.50 -0.36
N LYS A 32 -0.33 -16.65 -0.72
CA LYS A 32 -0.04 -17.80 0.17
C LYS A 32 1.46 -18.00 0.43
N ALA A 33 2.32 -17.33 -0.33
CA ALA A 33 3.76 -17.32 -0.15
C ALA A 33 4.37 -15.97 -0.61
N SER A 34 5.65 -15.76 -0.31
CA SER A 34 6.45 -14.67 -0.89
C SER A 34 6.97 -15.07 -2.26
N GLY A 35 7.19 -14.10 -3.16
CA GLY A 35 7.76 -14.37 -4.48
C GLY A 35 7.45 -13.29 -5.51
N ASN A 36 7.51 -13.68 -6.78
CA ASN A 36 7.19 -12.80 -7.91
C ASN A 36 5.67 -12.66 -8.06
N TRP A 37 5.17 -11.43 -8.25
CA TRP A 37 3.75 -11.18 -8.51
C TRP A 37 3.22 -12.06 -9.66
N HIS A 38 3.98 -12.21 -10.74
CA HIS A 38 3.59 -12.96 -11.94
C HIS A 38 3.68 -14.48 -11.79
N ASP A 39 4.05 -15.01 -10.62
CA ASP A 39 4.03 -16.45 -10.34
C ASP A 39 2.67 -16.85 -9.73
N PRO A 40 1.77 -17.54 -10.45
CA PRO A 40 0.49 -17.95 -9.89
C PRO A 40 0.62 -18.84 -8.65
N SER A 41 1.76 -19.54 -8.50
CA SER A 41 2.00 -20.46 -7.40
C SER A 41 2.14 -19.76 -6.04
N ILE A 42 2.28 -18.42 -5.98
CA ILE A 42 2.26 -17.68 -4.72
C ILE A 42 0.87 -17.18 -4.33
N TRP A 43 -0.16 -17.40 -5.16
CA TRP A 43 -1.51 -16.87 -4.96
C TRP A 43 -2.54 -17.98 -4.68
N GLU A 44 -3.57 -17.61 -3.94
CA GLU A 44 -4.85 -18.31 -3.85
C GLU A 44 -5.96 -17.42 -4.38
N LYS A 45 -6.97 -18.03 -5.01
CA LYS A 45 -8.19 -17.37 -5.46
C LYS A 45 -9.39 -17.92 -4.70
N TYR A 46 -10.34 -17.07 -4.34
CA TYR A 46 -11.57 -17.50 -3.68
C TYR A 46 -12.61 -17.93 -4.71
N ASN A 47 -13.10 -19.17 -4.61
CA ASN A 47 -14.06 -19.74 -5.57
C ASN A 47 -15.54 -19.55 -5.18
N GLY A 48 -15.82 -18.73 -4.15
CA GLY A 48 -17.16 -18.57 -3.59
C GLY A 48 -17.42 -19.42 -2.34
N SER A 49 -16.58 -20.41 -2.06
CA SER A 49 -16.67 -21.24 -0.86
C SER A 49 -15.33 -21.44 -0.15
N THR A 50 -14.26 -21.67 -0.89
CA THR A 50 -12.92 -21.94 -0.37
C THR A 50 -11.85 -21.17 -1.14
N TRP A 51 -10.70 -20.99 -0.51
CA TRP A 51 -9.48 -20.53 -1.17
C TRP A 51 -8.79 -21.71 -1.85
N GLU A 52 -8.52 -21.59 -3.14
CA GLU A 52 -7.82 -22.59 -3.94
C GLU A 52 -6.55 -22.01 -4.56
N SER A 53 -5.58 -22.86 -4.90
CA SER A 53 -4.36 -22.38 -5.56
C SER A 53 -4.70 -21.75 -6.91
N ALA A 54 -4.22 -20.53 -7.14
CA ALA A 54 -4.46 -19.85 -8.40
C ALA A 54 -3.65 -20.48 -9.54
N ILE A 55 -4.22 -20.45 -10.75
CA ILE A 55 -3.54 -20.85 -12.00
C ILE A 55 -3.10 -19.64 -12.83
N GLU A 56 -3.57 -18.44 -12.46
CA GLU A 56 -3.19 -17.15 -13.03
C GLU A 56 -2.81 -16.20 -11.89
N TYR A 57 -2.00 -15.17 -12.20
CA TYR A 57 -1.72 -14.10 -11.23
C TYR A 57 -2.83 -13.03 -11.28
N PRO A 58 -3.08 -12.32 -10.16
CA PRO A 58 -4.12 -11.30 -10.13
C PRO A 58 -3.77 -10.07 -10.96
N THR A 59 -4.81 -9.43 -11.49
CA THR A 59 -4.77 -8.22 -12.33
C THR A 59 -5.93 -7.29 -11.95
N GLN A 60 -6.08 -6.15 -12.63
CA GLN A 60 -7.22 -5.24 -12.46
C GLN A 60 -8.61 -5.86 -12.68
N ALA A 61 -8.69 -7.04 -13.33
CA ALA A 61 -9.95 -7.75 -13.52
C ALA A 61 -10.30 -8.71 -12.38
N SER A 62 -9.41 -8.86 -11.40
CA SER A 62 -9.63 -9.70 -10.21
C SER A 62 -10.53 -8.99 -9.20
N GLY A 63 -11.08 -9.73 -8.23
CA GLY A 63 -11.65 -9.12 -7.03
C GLY A 63 -10.57 -8.45 -6.16
N THR A 64 -10.82 -8.31 -4.87
CA THR A 64 -9.83 -7.71 -3.96
C THR A 64 -8.54 -8.54 -3.94
N ILE A 65 -7.38 -7.89 -4.08
CA ILE A 65 -6.07 -8.55 -4.09
C ILE A 65 -5.36 -8.27 -2.77
N THR A 66 -5.09 -9.31 -1.98
CA THR A 66 -4.48 -9.15 -0.64
C THR A 66 -3.06 -9.71 -0.57
N ILE A 67 -2.07 -8.85 -0.33
CA ILE A 67 -0.73 -9.27 0.11
C ILE A 67 -0.77 -9.45 1.62
N ARG A 68 -0.64 -10.69 2.08
CA ARG A 68 -0.84 -11.04 3.49
C ARG A 68 0.34 -10.66 4.36
N SER A 69 0.07 -10.53 5.65
CA SER A 69 1.09 -10.37 6.69
C SER A 69 2.20 -11.42 6.58
N GLY A 70 3.46 -10.99 6.65
CA GLY A 70 4.64 -11.85 6.55
C GLY A 70 5.04 -12.23 5.12
N HIS A 71 4.27 -11.85 4.11
CA HIS A 71 4.63 -12.09 2.71
C HIS A 71 5.27 -10.86 2.06
N THR A 72 6.28 -11.11 1.24
CA THR A 72 6.87 -10.12 0.34
C THR A 72 6.58 -10.52 -1.10
N VAL A 73 5.84 -9.68 -1.81
CA VAL A 73 5.56 -9.85 -3.24
C VAL A 73 6.38 -8.83 -4.02
N THR A 74 7.17 -9.30 -4.97
CA THR A 74 8.04 -8.45 -5.80
C THR A 74 7.53 -8.40 -7.22
N LEU A 75 7.50 -7.20 -7.79
CA LEU A 75 7.12 -6.93 -9.15
C LEU A 75 8.38 -6.72 -10.01
N TYR A 76 8.64 -7.65 -10.93
CA TYR A 76 9.75 -7.58 -11.90
C TYR A 76 9.28 -7.24 -13.32
N SER A 77 7.99 -7.44 -13.60
CA SER A 77 7.37 -7.16 -14.90
C SER A 77 6.17 -6.22 -14.72
N PRO A 78 5.72 -5.51 -15.76
CA PRO A 78 4.56 -4.63 -15.62
C PRO A 78 3.28 -5.39 -15.25
N VAL A 79 2.41 -4.76 -14.46
CA VAL A 79 1.06 -5.24 -14.15
C VAL A 79 0.12 -4.06 -13.96
N ILE A 80 -1.16 -4.27 -14.29
CA ILE A 80 -2.24 -3.35 -13.95
C ILE A 80 -3.03 -4.00 -12.81
N ILE A 81 -3.29 -3.25 -11.75
CA ILE A 81 -4.05 -3.71 -10.59
C ILE A 81 -5.24 -2.80 -10.32
N ASP A 82 -6.19 -3.32 -9.57
CA ASP A 82 -7.31 -2.62 -8.98
C ASP A 82 -7.54 -3.23 -7.59
N GLN A 83 -8.07 -2.44 -6.65
CA GLN A 83 -8.41 -2.84 -5.27
C GLN A 83 -7.39 -3.80 -4.61
N THR A 84 -6.15 -3.35 -4.48
CA THR A 84 -5.10 -4.13 -3.81
C THR A 84 -4.85 -3.65 -2.38
N VAL A 85 -4.74 -4.58 -1.44
CA VAL A 85 -4.42 -4.32 -0.04
C VAL A 85 -3.10 -5.01 0.34
N VAL A 86 -2.16 -4.25 0.90
CA VAL A 86 -0.97 -4.78 1.55
C VAL A 86 -1.21 -4.77 3.06
N GLU A 87 -1.46 -5.93 3.65
CA GLU A 87 -1.74 -6.09 5.08
C GLU A 87 -0.57 -5.62 5.97
N PRO A 88 -0.82 -5.32 7.26
CA PRO A 88 0.26 -5.08 8.22
C PRO A 88 1.30 -6.20 8.20
N GLY A 89 2.57 -5.85 8.04
CA GLY A 89 3.68 -6.81 7.93
C GLY A 89 3.81 -7.51 6.56
N GLY A 90 2.93 -7.22 5.60
CA GLY A 90 3.11 -7.54 4.19
C GLY A 90 3.98 -6.50 3.48
N SER A 91 4.58 -6.87 2.36
CA SER A 91 5.39 -5.96 1.55
C SER A 91 5.15 -6.15 0.05
N LEU A 92 4.98 -5.03 -0.66
CA LEU A 92 5.02 -4.94 -2.12
C LEU A 92 6.30 -4.22 -2.54
N ILE A 93 7.13 -4.88 -3.36
CA ILE A 93 8.40 -4.33 -3.85
C ILE A 93 8.31 -4.12 -5.35
N LEU A 94 8.59 -2.90 -5.82
CA LEU A 94 8.75 -2.59 -7.24
C LEU A 94 10.23 -2.65 -7.60
N SER A 95 10.59 -3.51 -8.56
CA SER A 95 11.98 -3.80 -8.92
C SER A 95 12.21 -3.74 -10.43
N GLY A 96 12.20 -2.52 -10.97
CA GLY A 96 12.53 -2.24 -12.37
C GLY A 96 11.36 -2.35 -13.35
N SER A 97 10.12 -2.23 -12.87
CA SER A 97 8.90 -2.38 -13.67
C SER A 97 7.86 -1.29 -13.40
N THR A 98 6.80 -1.28 -14.20
CA THR A 98 5.66 -0.36 -14.02
C THR A 98 4.50 -1.07 -13.32
N LEU A 99 4.09 -0.55 -12.17
CA LEU A 99 2.80 -0.84 -11.55
C LEU A 99 1.80 0.22 -12.03
N THR A 100 0.76 -0.21 -12.75
CA THR A 100 -0.33 0.69 -13.16
C THR A 100 -1.53 0.47 -12.25
N ILE A 101 -2.02 1.54 -11.65
CA ILE A 101 -3.21 1.56 -10.80
C ILE A 101 -4.41 1.95 -11.67
N ASN A 102 -5.31 0.99 -11.89
CA ASN A 102 -6.59 1.25 -12.54
C ASN A 102 -7.44 2.14 -11.62
N ASP A 103 -8.21 3.05 -12.20
CA ASP A 103 -9.07 3.97 -11.44
C ASP A 103 -10.47 3.37 -11.32
N GLY A 104 -10.82 2.98 -10.10
CA GLY A 104 -12.14 2.49 -9.70
C GLY A 104 -12.94 3.53 -8.91
N THR A 105 -14.02 3.08 -8.27
CA THR A 105 -14.81 3.95 -7.37
C THR A 105 -14.22 4.07 -5.97
N ASP A 106 -13.42 3.09 -5.56
CA ASP A 106 -12.83 2.97 -4.23
C ASP A 106 -11.34 3.32 -4.26
N ILE A 107 -10.60 2.94 -3.21
CA ILE A 107 -9.14 3.04 -3.22
C ILE A 107 -8.59 1.82 -3.94
N ASP A 108 -7.70 2.06 -4.89
CA ASP A 108 -7.22 1.03 -5.79
C ASP A 108 -5.92 0.36 -5.28
N LEU A 109 -5.17 1.06 -4.41
CA LEU A 109 -4.05 0.47 -3.65
C LEU A 109 -3.98 1.03 -2.22
N GLU A 110 -4.20 0.15 -1.24
CA GLU A 110 -4.10 0.44 0.19
C GLU A 110 -2.89 -0.23 0.83
N ILE A 111 -2.04 0.56 1.49
CA ILE A 111 -0.84 0.07 2.17
C ILE A 111 -1.01 0.19 3.68
N TYR A 112 -1.19 -0.96 4.34
CA TYR A 112 -1.07 -1.11 5.80
C TYR A 112 0.30 -1.68 6.21
N GLY A 113 0.99 -2.36 5.29
CA GLY A 113 2.36 -2.84 5.44
C GLY A 113 3.40 -1.87 4.85
N ASN A 114 4.25 -2.37 3.94
CA ASN A 114 5.27 -1.57 3.24
C ASN A 114 5.08 -1.61 1.72
N LEU A 115 5.20 -0.46 1.06
CA LEU A 115 5.45 -0.33 -0.37
C LEU A 115 6.88 0.17 -0.62
N GLN A 116 7.74 -0.68 -1.18
CA GLN A 116 9.10 -0.29 -1.57
C GLN A 116 9.15 0.07 -3.07
N HIS A 117 9.34 1.34 -3.38
CA HIS A 117 9.42 1.85 -4.75
C HIS A 117 10.87 2.15 -5.13
N ASN A 118 11.52 1.21 -5.81
CA ASN A 118 12.93 1.33 -6.18
C ASN A 118 13.14 2.05 -7.51
N SER A 119 14.36 2.59 -7.68
CA SER A 119 14.85 3.18 -8.93
C SER A 119 14.64 2.26 -10.13
N GLY A 120 14.35 2.84 -11.29
CA GLY A 120 14.03 2.09 -12.51
C GLY A 120 12.59 1.57 -12.57
N SER A 121 11.79 1.75 -11.51
CA SER A 121 10.38 1.39 -11.47
C SER A 121 9.48 2.60 -11.61
N SER A 122 8.23 2.39 -12.04
CA SER A 122 7.20 3.42 -12.10
C SER A 122 5.93 2.96 -11.38
N ILE A 123 5.28 3.87 -10.68
CA ILE A 123 3.86 3.75 -10.32
C ILE A 123 3.11 4.72 -11.23
N ALA A 124 2.09 4.24 -11.92
CA ALA A 124 1.36 5.00 -12.93
C ALA A 124 -0.15 4.73 -12.85
N GLY A 125 -0.94 5.45 -13.65
CA GLY A 125 -2.39 5.30 -13.71
C GLY A 125 -3.11 6.40 -12.93
N SER A 126 -4.43 6.51 -13.10
CA SER A 126 -5.24 7.58 -12.48
C SER A 126 -5.83 7.21 -11.13
N GLY A 127 -5.67 5.96 -10.71
CA GLY A 127 -6.25 5.47 -9.46
C GLY A 127 -5.67 6.09 -8.19
N GLN A 128 -6.35 5.82 -7.08
CA GLN A 128 -6.05 6.30 -5.75
C GLN A 128 -5.14 5.34 -5.01
N VAL A 129 -4.00 5.85 -4.53
CA VAL A 129 -3.08 5.12 -3.66
C VAL A 129 -3.13 5.74 -2.27
N ARG A 130 -3.24 4.90 -1.23
CA ARG A 130 -3.24 5.35 0.15
C ARG A 130 -2.24 4.58 0.99
N ILE A 131 -1.30 5.31 1.58
CA ILE A 131 -0.54 4.81 2.73
C ILE A 131 -1.39 5.07 3.96
N ASN A 132 -1.96 4.02 4.55
CA ASN A 132 -2.83 4.15 5.71
C ASN A 132 -2.07 4.68 6.93
N SER A 133 -2.75 5.00 8.03
CA SER A 133 -2.10 5.49 9.25
C SER A 133 -1.46 4.36 10.06
N GLY A 134 -0.66 4.72 11.06
CA GLY A 134 0.06 3.76 11.89
C GLY A 134 1.51 3.59 11.43
N SER A 135 2.00 2.34 11.43
CA SER A 135 3.36 1.97 11.04
C SER A 135 3.51 1.62 9.55
N SER A 136 2.48 1.85 8.75
CA SER A 136 2.48 1.71 7.29
C SER A 136 3.46 2.68 6.64
N THR A 137 4.20 2.15 5.66
CA THR A 137 5.31 2.86 5.04
C THR A 137 5.25 2.77 3.53
N MET A 138 5.71 3.84 2.88
CA MET A 138 6.22 3.79 1.52
C MET A 138 7.68 4.25 1.52
N ASP A 139 8.58 3.41 1.04
CA ASP A 139 9.98 3.75 0.83
C ASP A 139 10.18 4.10 -0.65
N TRP A 140 10.10 5.39 -0.95
CA TRP A 140 10.40 5.89 -2.29
C TRP A 140 11.91 6.03 -2.42
N ASN A 141 12.55 5.00 -2.98
CA ASN A 141 13.99 4.89 -3.19
C ASN A 141 14.44 5.38 -4.58
N GLY A 142 13.52 5.72 -5.47
CA GLY A 142 13.83 6.20 -6.82
C GLY A 142 12.67 6.00 -7.79
N GLY A 143 12.86 6.40 -9.04
CA GLY A 143 11.89 6.11 -10.10
C GLY A 143 10.79 7.15 -10.21
N THR A 144 9.68 6.75 -10.85
CA THR A 144 8.64 7.69 -11.30
C THR A 144 7.29 7.41 -10.65
N ILE A 145 6.64 8.46 -10.16
CA ILE A 145 5.21 8.50 -9.84
C ILE A 145 4.54 9.33 -10.93
N ASN A 146 3.61 8.75 -11.68
CA ASN A 146 3.01 9.38 -12.86
C ASN A 146 1.48 9.33 -12.85
N SER A 147 0.83 10.48 -13.01
CA SER A 147 -0.62 10.63 -13.23
C SER A 147 -1.54 10.12 -12.10
N LEU A 148 -1.03 9.91 -10.88
CA LEU A 148 -1.78 9.29 -9.78
C LEU A 148 -2.00 10.21 -8.57
N ASN A 149 -2.98 9.85 -7.74
CA ASN A 149 -3.25 10.51 -6.46
C ASN A 149 -2.74 9.66 -5.30
N LEU A 150 -1.70 10.14 -4.61
CA LEU A 150 -1.11 9.49 -3.43
C LEU A 150 -1.51 10.24 -2.16
N THR A 151 -2.25 9.57 -1.29
CA THR A 151 -2.54 10.05 0.07
C THR A 151 -1.62 9.38 1.08
N VAL A 152 -0.89 10.17 1.86
CA VAL A 152 0.01 9.69 2.90
C VAL A 152 -0.60 9.97 4.27
N ASN A 153 -1.26 8.98 4.88
CA ASN A 153 -1.72 9.05 6.27
C ASN A 153 -0.70 8.43 7.25
N GLY A 154 0.17 7.55 6.75
CA GLY A 154 1.26 6.92 7.49
C GLY A 154 2.58 7.64 7.26
N ILE A 155 3.58 6.89 6.77
CA ILE A 155 4.93 7.42 6.56
C ILE A 155 5.33 7.25 5.08
N LEU A 156 5.77 8.33 4.45
CA LEU A 156 6.50 8.27 3.18
C LEU A 156 7.96 8.68 3.42
N ASN A 157 8.88 7.75 3.16
CA ASN A 157 10.31 7.99 3.20
C ASN A 157 10.80 8.25 1.77
N ILE A 158 11.22 9.49 1.50
CA ILE A 158 11.92 9.86 0.28
C ILE A 158 13.41 9.60 0.54
N ALA A 159 13.87 8.42 0.14
CA ALA A 159 15.13 7.84 0.58
C ALA A 159 16.12 7.62 -0.58
N THR A 160 17.38 7.35 -0.20
CA THR A 160 18.54 7.19 -1.09
C THR A 160 18.88 8.44 -1.90
N THR A 161 19.96 8.42 -2.68
CA THR A 161 20.38 9.53 -3.54
C THR A 161 19.75 9.52 -4.93
N ASN A 162 18.97 8.50 -5.29
CA ASN A 162 18.37 8.41 -6.62
C ASN A 162 17.33 9.52 -6.83
N GLU A 163 17.19 9.98 -8.07
CA GLU A 163 16.17 10.95 -8.48
C GLU A 163 14.75 10.40 -8.27
N LYS A 164 13.85 11.30 -7.87
CA LYS A 164 12.42 11.07 -7.69
C LYS A 164 11.66 11.88 -8.73
N ASN A 165 11.06 11.21 -9.70
CA ASN A 165 10.30 11.86 -10.75
C ASN A 165 8.82 11.86 -10.37
N LEU A 166 8.23 13.04 -10.24
CA LEU A 166 6.82 13.24 -9.94
C LEU A 166 6.16 13.97 -11.10
N ASN A 167 5.37 13.25 -11.91
CA ASN A 167 4.79 13.78 -13.14
C ASN A 167 3.26 13.71 -13.10
N ASN A 168 2.58 14.85 -13.29
CA ASN A 168 1.11 14.91 -13.32
C ASN A 168 0.44 14.26 -12.09
N ALA A 169 1.12 14.25 -10.95
CA ALA A 169 0.71 13.49 -9.77
C ALA A 169 0.47 14.42 -8.59
N THR A 170 -0.41 13.99 -7.69
CA THR A 170 -0.71 14.71 -6.46
C THR A 170 -0.26 13.87 -5.28
N ILE A 171 0.62 14.40 -4.43
CA ILE A 171 0.92 13.85 -3.11
C ILE A 171 0.23 14.71 -2.06
N THR A 172 -0.69 14.13 -1.31
CA THR A 172 -1.37 14.77 -0.18
C THR A 172 -0.89 14.13 1.12
N ASN A 173 -0.15 14.89 1.91
CA ASN A 173 0.34 14.45 3.21
C ASN A 173 -0.62 14.82 4.34
N SER A 174 -1.05 13.78 5.05
CA SER A 174 -1.76 13.86 6.32
C SER A 174 -1.04 13.11 7.45
N GLY A 175 0.13 12.53 7.18
CA GLY A 175 0.98 11.80 8.11
C GLY A 175 2.37 12.41 8.17
N THR A 176 3.41 11.58 8.02
CA THR A 176 4.80 12.01 8.06
C THR A 176 5.50 11.76 6.74
N ILE A 177 6.20 12.76 6.24
CA ILE A 177 7.12 12.62 5.11
C ILE A 177 8.52 12.93 5.60
N ASN A 178 9.44 12.00 5.36
CA ASN A 178 10.84 12.17 5.67
C ASN A 178 11.65 12.20 4.38
N TRP A 179 12.35 13.29 4.13
CA TRP A 179 13.23 13.43 2.98
C TRP A 179 14.67 13.26 3.41
N TYR A 180 15.21 12.07 3.13
CA TYR A 180 16.57 11.66 3.49
C TYR A 180 17.56 11.81 2.33
N GLY A 181 17.10 11.92 1.09
CA GLY A 181 17.97 12.16 -0.05
C GLY A 181 17.29 12.12 -1.42
N GLY A 182 18.09 12.44 -2.44
CA GLY A 182 17.68 12.45 -3.84
C GLY A 182 16.87 13.68 -4.22
N ASN A 183 17.09 14.22 -5.42
CA ASN A 183 16.31 15.35 -5.91
C ASN A 183 14.90 14.91 -6.26
N ILE A 184 13.93 15.78 -6.02
CA ILE A 184 12.55 15.62 -6.48
C ILE A 184 12.39 16.50 -7.72
N ARG A 185 12.06 15.88 -8.86
CA ARG A 185 11.69 16.57 -10.08
C ARG A 185 10.18 16.58 -10.16
N GLY A 186 9.59 17.72 -9.81
CA GLY A 186 8.16 17.96 -9.89
C GLY A 186 7.83 18.52 -11.26
N GLY A 187 7.30 17.69 -12.14
CA GLY A 187 6.60 18.15 -13.35
C GLY A 187 5.34 18.93 -12.98
N ASN A 188 4.28 18.82 -13.80
CA ASN A 188 2.96 19.40 -13.50
C ASN A 188 2.26 18.67 -12.32
N SER A 189 2.87 18.72 -11.15
CA SER A 189 2.55 17.91 -9.98
C SER A 189 2.31 18.78 -8.76
N THR A 190 1.51 18.28 -7.84
CA THR A 190 1.19 18.99 -6.59
C THR A 190 1.70 18.20 -5.40
N PHE A 191 2.34 18.90 -4.47
CA PHE A 191 2.70 18.37 -3.17
C PHE A 191 2.00 19.21 -2.10
N SER A 192 1.14 18.60 -1.29
CA SER A 192 0.35 19.30 -0.28
C SER A 192 0.60 18.70 1.10
N ASN A 193 1.06 19.52 2.05
CA ASN A 193 1.18 19.14 3.46
C ASN A 193 0.01 19.75 4.24
N SER A 194 -1.14 19.06 4.22
CA SER A 194 -2.43 19.67 4.58
C SER A 194 -3.18 18.96 5.71
N GLY A 195 -2.75 17.78 6.17
CA GLY A 195 -3.39 17.13 7.32
C GLY A 195 -3.03 17.78 8.65
N TYR A 196 -3.92 17.65 9.63
CA TYR A 196 -3.68 18.11 11.00
C TYR A 196 -2.47 17.39 11.61
N ASN A 197 -1.50 18.16 12.12
CA ASN A 197 -0.21 17.66 12.60
C ASN A 197 0.64 16.89 11.57
N SER A 198 0.36 17.05 10.27
CA SER A 198 1.21 16.47 9.23
C SER A 198 2.62 17.07 9.28
N GLN A 199 3.63 16.23 9.07
CA GLN A 199 5.04 16.60 9.11
C GLN A 199 5.71 16.40 7.76
N PHE A 200 6.53 17.37 7.37
CA PHE A 200 7.46 17.23 6.26
C PHE A 200 8.88 17.55 6.76
N ASN A 201 9.65 16.51 7.02
CA ASN A 201 10.97 16.58 7.63
C ASN A 201 12.04 16.51 6.53
N ILE A 202 12.84 17.58 6.38
CA ILE A 202 13.96 17.61 5.43
C ILE A 202 15.25 17.34 6.19
N GLN A 203 15.92 16.23 5.85
CA GLN A 203 17.15 15.77 6.51
C GLN A 203 18.29 15.57 5.51
N CYS A 204 18.22 16.23 4.36
CA CYS A 204 19.18 16.11 3.28
C CYS A 204 19.45 17.44 2.59
N ASN A 205 20.60 17.51 1.91
CA ASN A 205 20.94 18.58 0.98
C ASN A 205 20.49 18.18 -0.44
N ALA A 206 19.19 18.27 -0.71
CA ALA A 206 18.60 17.92 -2.00
C ALA A 206 17.66 19.04 -2.50
N SER A 207 17.36 19.02 -3.78
CA SER A 207 16.53 20.04 -4.44
C SER A 207 15.15 19.51 -4.81
N PHE A 208 14.15 20.40 -4.71
CA PHE A 208 12.86 20.23 -5.36
C PHE A 208 12.88 21.11 -6.61
N GLU A 209 12.83 20.49 -7.78
CA GLU A 209 12.96 21.14 -9.07
C GLU A 209 11.62 21.09 -9.80
N ALA A 210 11.02 22.25 -10.06
CA ALA A 210 9.91 22.33 -10.99
C ALA A 210 10.45 22.14 -12.42
N THR A 211 9.87 21.21 -13.18
CA THR A 211 10.27 20.92 -14.57
C THR A 211 9.15 21.16 -15.55
#